data_AF-A0A842QYJ4-F1
#
_entry.id   AF-A0A842QYJ4-F1
#
_cell.length_a   1.000
_cell.length_b   1.000
_cell.length_c   1.000
_cell.angle_alpha   90.00
_cell.angle_beta   90.00
_cell.angle_gamma   90.00
#
_symmetry.space_group_name_H-M   'P 1'
#
loop_
_entity.id
_entity.type
_entity.pdbx_description
1 polymer ?
#
loop_
_entity_poly.entity_id
_entity_poly.type
_entity_poly.pdbx_seq_one_letter_code
_entity_poly.pdbx_strand_id
1 'polypeptide(L)'
;MVPRKVKKIAWRLVHLAIIINFLLNIAYCALQVFVVFNPGTGGPLFGGAVDMELDFFLKRRLYAIEFWITFLGFAIYMALTEILPARQRFENDSS
;
A
#
# COMPACT_ATOMS: atom_id res chain seq x y z
N MET A 1 32.60 5.18 15.48
CA MET A 1 31.59 6.24 15.70
C MET A 1 31.04 6.65 14.33
N VAL A 2 29.83 6.22 13.94
CA VAL A 2 29.31 6.50 12.59
C VAL A 2 28.93 7.99 12.49
N PRO A 3 29.40 8.72 11.46
CA PRO A 3 29.10 10.14 11.33
C PRO A 3 27.60 10.39 11.24
N ARG A 4 27.11 11.40 11.98
CA ARG A 4 25.67 11.76 12.09
C ARG A 4 24.98 11.95 10.73
N LYS A 5 25.71 12.42 9.71
CA LYS A 5 25.21 12.59 8.33
C LYS A 5 24.89 11.24 7.66
N VAL A 6 25.70 10.22 7.88
CA VAL A 6 25.48 8.86 7.32
C VAL A 6 24.24 8.22 7.94
N LYS A 7 24.03 8.38 9.25
CA LYS A 7 22.78 7.95 9.90
C LYS A 7 21.54 8.61 9.28
N LYS A 8 21.58 9.91 9.00
CA LYS A 8 20.45 10.65 8.40
C LYS A 8 20.12 10.16 6.99
N ILE A 9 21.13 9.88 6.17
CA ILE A 9 20.95 9.33 4.82
C ILE A 9 20.41 7.90 4.89
N ALA A 10 20.96 7.06 5.77
CA ALA A 10 20.48 5.69 5.96
C ALA A 10 19.00 5.66 6.34
N TRP A 11 18.56 6.52 7.27
CA TRP A 11 17.14 6.62 7.64
C TRP A 11 16.23 7.04 6.49
N ARG A 12 16.68 7.97 5.63
CA ARG A 12 15.94 8.34 4.42
C ARG A 12 15.82 7.20 3.42
N LEU A 13 16.89 6.43 3.23
CA LEU A 13 16.87 5.27 2.33
C LEU A 13 15.94 4.17 2.86
N VAL A 14 15.97 3.89 4.16
CA VAL A 14 15.03 2.94 4.79
C VAL A 14 13.59 3.41 4.61
N HIS A 15 13.33 4.68 4.87
CA HIS A 15 12.00 5.27 4.68
C HIS A 15 11.52 5.14 3.23
N LEU A 16 12.37 5.48 2.27
CA LEU A 16 12.08 5.33 0.84
C LEU A 16 11.84 3.86 0.45
N ALA A 17 12.66 2.94 0.96
CA ALA A 17 12.51 1.51 0.69
C ALA A 17 11.17 0.97 1.20
N ILE A 18 10.73 1.40 2.38
CA ILE A 18 9.42 1.03 2.95
C ILE A 18 8.29 1.54 2.06
N ILE A 19 8.34 2.82 1.65
CA ILE A 19 7.34 3.41 0.75
C ILE A 19 7.27 2.64 -0.57
N ILE A 20 8.42 2.39 -1.21
CA ILE A 20 8.48 1.66 -2.48
C ILE A 20 7.90 0.25 -2.31
N ASN A 21 8.23 -0.45 -1.22
CA ASN A 21 7.67 -1.78 -0.95
C ASN A 21 6.14 -1.77 -0.83
N PHE A 22 5.58 -0.79 -0.12
CA PHE A 22 4.11 -0.62 -0.04
C PHE A 22 3.51 -0.34 -1.42
N LEU A 23 4.09 0.58 -2.20
CA LEU A 23 3.59 0.91 -3.53
C LEU A 23 3.64 -0.28 -4.49
N LEU A 24 4.72 -1.07 -4.45
CA LEU A 24 4.84 -2.29 -5.25
C LEU A 24 3.78 -3.32 -4.87
N ASN A 25 3.53 -3.53 -3.57
CA ASN A 25 2.48 -4.46 -3.12
C ASN A 25 1.08 -3.98 -3.51
N ILE A 26 0.78 -2.69 -3.38
CA ILE A 26 -0.49 -2.09 -3.80
C ILE A 26 -0.69 -2.30 -5.31
N ALA A 27 0.33 -1.97 -6.12
CA ALA A 27 0.28 -2.15 -7.57
C ALA A 27 0.14 -3.62 -7.96
N TYR A 28 0.88 -4.52 -7.32
CA TYR A 28 0.80 -5.96 -7.54
C TYR A 28 -0.61 -6.49 -7.25
N CYS A 29 -1.17 -6.19 -6.08
CA CYS A 29 -2.52 -6.65 -5.73
C CYS A 29 -3.59 -6.05 -6.67
N ALA A 30 -3.43 -4.79 -7.07
CA ALA A 30 -4.33 -4.17 -8.06
C ALA A 30 -4.26 -4.88 -9.41
N LEU A 31 -3.05 -5.19 -9.91
CA LEU A 31 -2.88 -5.97 -11.14
C LEU A 31 -3.50 -7.36 -11.03
N GLN A 32 -3.35 -8.04 -9.88
CA GLN A 32 -3.98 -9.33 -9.65
C GLN A 32 -5.52 -9.23 -9.75
N VAL A 33 -6.13 -8.25 -9.07
CA VAL A 33 -7.59 -8.12 -9.01
C VAL A 33 -8.21 -7.64 -10.33
N PHE A 34 -7.55 -6.74 -11.06
CA PHE A 34 -8.12 -6.11 -12.25
C PHE A 34 -7.67 -6.72 -13.58
N VAL A 35 -6.46 -7.32 -13.62
CA VAL A 35 -5.87 -7.83 -14.87
C VAL A 35 -5.81 -9.36 -14.86
N VAL A 36 -5.21 -9.96 -13.83
CA VAL A 36 -4.94 -11.41 -13.79
C VAL A 36 -6.21 -12.22 -13.52
N PHE A 37 -6.93 -11.89 -12.46
CA PHE A 37 -8.18 -12.55 -12.10
C PHE A 37 -9.40 -11.84 -12.72
N ASN A 38 -9.30 -11.54 -14.01
CA ASN A 38 -10.37 -10.93 -14.80
C ASN A 38 -11.14 -12.02 -15.57
N PRO A 39 -12.46 -12.19 -15.33
CA PRO A 39 -13.29 -13.19 -16.00
C PRO A 39 -13.70 -12.81 -17.44
N GLY A 40 -12.88 -12.02 -18.14
CA GLY A 40 -13.09 -11.63 -19.54
C GLY A 40 -13.99 -10.42 -19.78
N THR A 41 -14.75 -9.93 -18.78
CA THR A 41 -15.64 -8.77 -18.93
C THR A 41 -15.07 -7.44 -18.42
N GLY A 42 -13.85 -7.40 -17.89
CA GLY A 42 -13.16 -6.14 -17.58
C GLY A 42 -13.95 -5.26 -16.63
N GLY A 43 -14.23 -5.73 -15.41
CA GLY A 43 -14.98 -4.94 -14.44
C GLY A 43 -15.36 -5.68 -13.15
N PRO A 44 -16.18 -5.04 -12.30
CA PRO A 44 -16.83 -5.70 -11.18
C PRO A 44 -17.67 -6.88 -11.69
N LEU A 45 -17.61 -8.00 -10.96
CA LEU A 45 -18.45 -9.17 -11.20
C LEU A 45 -19.91 -8.85 -10.84
N PHE A 46 -20.59 -8.02 -11.63
CA PHE A 46 -22.02 -7.75 -11.52
C PHE A 46 -22.80 -8.99 -11.96
N GLY A 47 -22.97 -9.96 -11.06
CA GLY A 47 -23.84 -11.13 -11.26
C GLY A 47 -23.16 -12.41 -11.77
N GLY A 48 -21.94 -12.35 -12.32
CA GLY A 48 -21.20 -13.54 -12.81
C GLY A 48 -20.50 -14.38 -11.73
N ALA A 49 -20.75 -14.12 -10.44
CA ALA A 49 -20.07 -14.80 -9.34
C ALA A 49 -20.61 -16.23 -9.08
N VAL A 50 -21.80 -16.55 -9.60
CA VAL A 50 -22.47 -17.84 -9.36
C VAL A 50 -21.89 -18.95 -10.26
N ASP A 51 -21.46 -18.61 -11.47
CA ASP A 51 -20.98 -19.57 -12.47
C ASP A 51 -19.44 -19.72 -12.50
N MET A 52 -18.74 -19.08 -11.54
CA MET A 52 -17.29 -19.00 -11.52
C MET A 52 -16.68 -20.08 -10.63
N GLU A 53 -15.54 -20.64 -11.04
CA GLU A 53 -14.79 -21.60 -10.24
C GLU A 53 -14.42 -21.00 -8.88
N LEU A 54 -14.77 -21.69 -7.80
CA LEU A 54 -14.62 -21.21 -6.42
C LEU A 54 -13.18 -20.73 -6.14
N ASP A 55 -12.19 -21.47 -6.59
CA ASP A 55 -10.77 -21.18 -6.40
C ASP A 55 -10.35 -19.85 -7.05
N PHE A 56 -10.92 -19.52 -8.21
CA PHE A 56 -10.64 -18.27 -8.90
C PHE A 56 -11.21 -17.08 -8.09
N PHE A 57 -12.44 -17.22 -7.62
CA PHE A 57 -13.12 -16.18 -6.85
C PHE A 57 -12.46 -15.92 -5.49
N LEU A 58 -12.08 -16.98 -4.78
CA LEU A 58 -11.38 -16.89 -3.50
C LEU A 58 -10.02 -16.21 -3.65
N LYS A 59 -9.24 -16.55 -4.69
CA LYS A 59 -7.96 -15.90 -4.96
C LYS A 59 -8.12 -14.40 -5.23
N ARG A 60 -9.09 -14.00 -6.07
CA ARG A 60 -9.36 -12.57 -6.33
C ARG A 60 -9.71 -11.80 -5.05
N ARG A 61 -10.54 -12.39 -4.18
CA ARG A 61 -10.91 -11.79 -2.90
C ARG A 61 -9.74 -11.67 -1.95
N LEU A 62 -8.86 -12.68 -1.92
CA LEU A 62 -7.65 -12.66 -1.09
C LEU A 62 -6.72 -11.51 -1.49
N TYR A 63 -6.47 -11.33 -2.80
CA TYR A 63 -5.68 -10.19 -3.28
C TYR A 63 -6.34 -8.83 -3.02
N ALA A 64 -7.68 -8.76 -3.07
CA ALA A 64 -8.39 -7.55 -2.68
C ALA A 64 -8.22 -7.23 -1.19
N ILE A 65 -8.27 -8.24 -0.32
CA ILE A 65 -8.00 -8.07 1.12
C ILE A 65 -6.55 -7.65 1.35
N GLU A 66 -5.60 -8.29 0.68
CA GLU A 66 -4.18 -7.94 0.77
C GLU A 66 -3.92 -6.50 0.30
N PHE A 67 -4.59 -6.05 -0.76
CA PHE A 67 -4.59 -4.66 -1.21
C PHE A 67 -5.04 -3.71 -0.10
N TRP A 68 -6.21 -3.97 0.51
CA TRP A 68 -6.77 -3.11 1.55
C TRP A 68 -5.90 -3.07 2.81
N ILE A 69 -5.37 -4.22 3.24
CA ILE A 69 -4.47 -4.29 4.40
C ILE A 69 -3.18 -3.52 4.11
N THR A 70 -2.59 -3.71 2.93
CA THR A 70 -1.38 -3.00 2.50
C THR A 70 -1.62 -1.50 2.42
N PHE A 71 -2.76 -1.09 1.86
CA PHE A 71 -3.15 0.32 1.75
C PHE A 71 -3.35 0.96 3.12
N LEU A 72 -4.02 0.26 4.04
CA LEU A 72 -4.19 0.72 5.42
C LEU A 72 -2.84 0.89 6.13
N GLY A 73 -1.96 -0.11 5.99
CA GLY A 73 -0.60 -0.04 6.54
C GLY A 73 0.19 1.13 5.97
N PHE A 74 0.10 1.37 4.66
CA PHE A 74 0.72 2.51 4.00
C PHE A 74 0.16 3.86 4.50
N ALA A 75 -1.16 3.97 4.65
CA ALA A 75 -1.80 5.18 5.16
C ALA A 75 -1.38 5.51 6.60
N ILE A 76 -1.34 4.51 7.48
CA ILE A 76 -0.88 4.66 8.86
C ILE A 76 0.60 5.04 8.88
N TYR A 77 1.43 4.38 8.07
CA TYR A 77 2.86 4.68 7.97
C TYR A 77 3.08 6.16 7.61
N MET A 78 2.45 6.63 6.54
CA MET A 78 2.53 8.03 6.09
C MET A 78 2.03 9.01 7.15
N ALA A 79 0.94 8.67 7.87
CA ALA A 79 0.42 9.51 8.93
C ALA A 79 1.43 9.71 10.07
N LEU A 80 2.14 8.65 10.45
CA LEU A 80 3.14 8.69 11.51
C LEU A 80 4.45 9.35 11.08
N THR A 81 4.91 9.11 9.84
CA THR A 81 6.23 9.57 9.39
C THR A 81 6.23 10.96 8.79
N GLU A 82 5.14 11.38 8.14
CA GLU A 82 5.09 12.65 7.41
C GLU A 82 4.09 13.62 8.06
N ILE A 83 2.86 13.18 8.35
CA ILE A 83 1.80 14.09 8.84
C ILE A 83 2.08 14.55 10.28
N LEU A 84 2.42 13.63 11.19
CA LEU A 84 2.65 13.96 12.59
C LEU A 84 3.84 14.92 12.79
N PRO A 85 5.03 14.70 12.18
CA PRO A 85 6.15 15.63 12.32
C PRO A 85 5.90 16.97 11.62
N ALA A 86 5.19 16.97 10.48
CA ALA A 86 4.80 18.21 9.81
C ALA A 86 3.93 19.06 10.73
N ARG A 87 2.89 18.46 11.34
CA ARG A 87 2.00 19.17 12.29
C ARG A 87 2.75 19.76 13.48
N GLN A 88 3.64 18.98 14.10
CA GLN A 88 4.45 19.46 15.24
C GLN A 88 5.35 20.64 14.86
N ARG A 89 5.87 20.64 13.62
CA ARG A 89 6.69 21.75 13.12
C ARG A 89 5.88 23.03 12.95
N PHE A 90 4.69 22.94 12.35
CA PHE A 90 3.80 24.09 12.18
C PHE A 90 3.38 24.71 13.52
N GLU A 91 3.11 23.89 14.54
CA GLU A 91 2.69 24.39 15.86
C GLU A 91 3.81 25.16 16.58
N ASN A 92 5.06 24.67 16.50
CA ASN A 92 6.23 25.38 17.06
C ASN A 92 6.55 26.71 16.37
N ASP A 93 6.19 26.87 15.08
CA ASP A 93 6.45 28.12 14.34
C ASP A 93 5.41 29.22 14.68
N SER A 94 4.30 28.86 15.35
CA SER A 94 3.18 29.74 15.69
C SER A 94 3.18 30.29 17.14
N SER A 95 4.15 29.87 17.95
CA SER A 95 4.36 30.21 19.37
C SER A 95 5.63 31.01 19.58
#